data_AF-A0A254QB09-F1
#
_entry.id   AF-A0A254QB09-F1
#
_cell.length_a   1.000
_cell.length_b   1.000
_cell.length_c   1.000
_cell.angle_alpha   90.00
_cell.angle_beta   90.00
_cell.angle_gamma   90.00
#
_symmetry.space_group_name_H-M   'P 1'
#
loop_
_entity.id
_entity.type
_entity.pdbx_description
1 polymer ?
#
loop_
_entity_poly.entity_id
_entity_poly.type
_entity_poly.pdbx_seq_one_letter_code
_entity_poly.pdbx_strand_id
1 'polypeptide(L)'
;MNSLLRSSLSFLLPMLVALPTWALPSSVDNPQGVLWNLLESGHGAEAAQFEGQLEKVLQTSPIRYIKPLGGGMTESWVAFFENNVVAVLKPAMSENPESAANERAAYVVDRALGLNMVPLTVTRKMGQQDYSLQLFYPAASSERQRLGEVQTVRAYDLKWFDGLVVNFDRDIHGNHNIVTGRDGRLVAIDNSLAFYDAEVEIKGAGLYKISSHLKGSFTHLDKKKLRKDLLAVLSKEKVDRFMNNISNVQAEIGSAKEVSEDRTVVRQSAKLPFVMPIENGNILDLQLFQKALGEYASTDPIEGLKQMVAGESRSFDIVIQDWKTYSPNTRMYLVQIMAGLASNGQTTGLSKIVAAYPEELLKSLQAVNSQLLVTVLRDLLKLEKPSAGVVDIIRREISAEILYGLRFDILRSGDTIPDSKLNSFMWQGIAEGIEKGHFDNLLNNVYSFEYVFHSIETASDGGIKKRLLAALNQYALRVKQANPQMVPKKIESLLSMLNSKGISGSAMACRSVFH
;
A
#
# COMPACT_ATOMS: atom_id res chain seq x y z
N MET A 1 -33.19 0.41 7.52
CA MET A 1 -31.74 0.49 7.21
C MET A 1 -30.99 1.56 8.04
N ASN A 2 -31.47 2.80 8.15
CA ASN A 2 -30.82 3.83 9.01
C ASN A 2 -30.94 3.61 10.54
N SER A 3 -31.79 2.70 11.01
CA SER A 3 -32.00 2.45 12.45
C SER A 3 -31.01 1.47 13.08
N LEU A 4 -30.47 0.52 12.32
CA LEU A 4 -29.60 -0.55 12.85
C LEU A 4 -28.15 -0.07 13.09
N LEU A 5 -27.59 0.75 12.18
CA LEU A 5 -26.28 1.41 12.37
C LEU A 5 -26.30 2.43 13.51
N ARG A 6 -27.46 3.04 13.80
CA ARG A 6 -27.61 3.91 14.98
C ARG A 6 -27.48 3.10 16.28
N SER A 7 -28.00 1.88 16.35
CA SER A 7 -28.10 1.13 17.62
C SER A 7 -26.75 0.65 18.19
N SER A 8 -25.80 0.23 17.36
CA SER A 8 -24.48 -0.26 17.82
C SER A 8 -23.50 0.87 18.18
N LEU A 9 -23.53 2.00 17.45
CA LEU A 9 -22.81 3.22 17.87
C LEU A 9 -23.40 3.82 19.15
N SER A 10 -24.73 3.71 19.36
CA SER A 10 -25.40 4.20 20.58
C SER A 10 -24.98 3.46 21.86
N PHE A 11 -24.44 2.23 21.76
CA PHE A 11 -24.00 1.45 22.92
C PHE A 11 -22.55 1.75 23.34
N LEU A 12 -21.66 2.08 22.40
CA LEU A 12 -20.28 2.48 22.71
C LEU A 12 -20.17 3.96 23.13
N LEU A 13 -21.10 4.82 22.68
CA LEU A 13 -21.07 6.26 22.91
C LEU A 13 -21.16 6.69 24.40
N PRO A 14 -22.09 6.16 25.23
CA PRO A 14 -22.18 6.53 26.63
C PRO A 14 -20.93 6.13 27.43
N MET A 15 -20.26 5.03 27.05
CA MET A 15 -18.99 4.63 27.65
C MET A 15 -17.85 5.60 27.32
N LEU A 16 -17.77 6.11 26.09
CA LEU A 16 -16.75 7.09 25.69
C LEU A 16 -16.93 8.48 26.34
N VAL A 17 -18.17 8.88 26.65
CA VAL A 17 -18.48 10.19 27.24
C VAL A 17 -18.32 10.21 28.77
N ALA A 18 -18.42 9.04 29.44
CA ALA A 18 -18.29 8.93 30.90
C ALA A 18 -16.87 8.62 31.40
N LEU A 19 -15.92 8.33 30.51
CA LEU A 19 -14.52 8.13 30.90
C LEU A 19 -13.90 9.46 31.34
N PRO A 20 -12.99 9.46 32.34
CA PRO A 20 -12.20 10.64 32.64
C PRO A 20 -11.52 11.11 31.35
N THR A 21 -11.46 12.43 31.13
CA THR A 21 -11.08 13.11 29.87
C THR A 21 -9.71 12.76 29.26
N TRP A 22 -9.00 11.78 29.83
CA TRP A 22 -7.68 11.29 29.42
C TRP A 22 -7.65 9.80 29.07
N ALA A 23 -8.69 9.01 29.34
CA ALA A 23 -8.71 7.59 29.03
C ALA A 23 -9.43 7.31 27.71
N LEU A 24 -8.67 7.12 26.62
CA LEU A 24 -9.20 6.48 25.42
C LEU A 24 -9.48 5.00 25.77
N PRO A 25 -10.56 4.39 25.25
CA PRO A 25 -10.77 2.97 25.41
C PRO A 25 -9.52 2.23 24.89
N SER A 26 -8.92 1.39 25.73
CA SER A 26 -7.70 0.65 25.40
C SER A 26 -7.84 -0.32 24.22
N SER A 27 -9.04 -0.45 23.65
CA SER A 27 -9.41 -1.39 22.58
C SER A 27 -9.52 -0.77 21.19
N VAL A 28 -9.22 0.51 21.01
CA VAL A 28 -9.27 1.13 19.67
C VAL A 28 -7.92 0.94 18.97
N ASP A 29 -7.83 -0.09 18.13
CA ASP A 29 -6.60 -0.44 17.39
C ASP A 29 -6.15 0.65 16.39
N ASN A 30 -7.04 1.56 16.00
CA ASN A 30 -6.74 2.68 15.09
C ASN A 30 -7.60 3.92 15.38
N PRO A 31 -7.19 4.82 16.30
CA PRO A 31 -7.97 6.01 16.63
C PRO A 31 -8.16 6.96 15.44
N GLN A 32 -7.20 7.01 14.50
CA GLN A 32 -7.34 7.83 13.30
C GLN A 32 -8.48 7.34 12.39
N GLY A 33 -8.59 6.02 12.21
CA GLY A 33 -9.70 5.43 11.44
C GLY A 33 -11.06 5.74 12.07
N VAL A 34 -11.15 5.70 13.40
CA VAL A 34 -12.38 6.08 14.13
C VAL A 34 -12.73 7.55 13.89
N LEU A 35 -11.75 8.46 14.01
CA LEU A 35 -11.95 9.89 13.76
C LEU A 35 -12.50 10.14 12.34
N TRP A 36 -11.88 9.56 11.32
CA TRP A 36 -12.35 9.72 9.95
C TRP A 36 -13.72 9.11 9.70
N ASN A 37 -14.03 7.95 10.29
CA ASN A 37 -15.34 7.34 10.19
C ASN A 37 -16.45 8.23 10.79
N LEU A 38 -16.19 8.89 11.94
CA LEU A 38 -17.12 9.85 12.53
C LEU A 38 -17.39 11.03 11.59
N LEU A 39 -16.32 11.59 11.01
CA LEU A 39 -16.39 12.71 10.07
C LEU A 39 -17.19 12.37 8.81
N GLU A 40 -16.90 11.25 8.18
CA GLU A 40 -17.57 10.81 6.94
C GLU A 40 -19.02 10.38 7.18
N SER A 41 -19.35 9.97 8.40
CA SER A 41 -20.72 9.60 8.79
C SER A 41 -21.57 10.79 9.23
N GLY A 42 -21.01 12.01 9.21
CA GLY A 42 -21.73 13.24 9.59
C GLY A 42 -21.86 13.47 11.10
N HIS A 43 -21.10 12.76 11.94
CA HIS A 43 -21.06 12.94 13.40
C HIS A 43 -20.02 14.01 13.77
N GLY A 44 -20.23 15.23 13.26
CA GLY A 44 -19.23 16.30 13.33
C GLY A 44 -18.90 16.75 14.76
N ALA A 45 -19.87 16.77 15.66
CA ALA A 45 -19.66 17.19 17.05
C ALA A 45 -18.82 16.15 17.83
N GLU A 46 -19.15 14.88 17.66
CA GLU A 46 -18.45 13.75 18.26
C GLU A 46 -17.03 13.63 17.70
N ALA A 47 -16.88 13.81 16.37
CA ALA A 47 -15.57 13.86 15.73
C ALA A 47 -14.71 14.98 16.31
N ALA A 48 -15.25 16.19 16.46
CA ALA A 48 -14.51 17.33 17.01
C ALA A 48 -14.10 17.10 18.48
N GLN A 49 -14.98 16.50 19.30
CA GLN A 49 -14.64 16.12 20.67
C GLN A 49 -13.51 15.09 20.71
N PHE A 50 -13.62 14.05 19.89
CA PHE A 50 -12.63 12.97 19.82
C PHE A 50 -11.28 13.45 19.27
N GLU A 51 -11.30 14.29 18.23
CA GLU A 51 -10.13 14.99 17.68
C GLU A 51 -9.42 15.80 18.77
N GLY A 52 -10.15 16.61 19.55
CA GLY A 52 -9.55 17.39 20.65
C GLY A 52 -8.95 16.54 21.77
N GLN A 53 -9.54 15.37 22.07
CA GLN A 53 -8.96 14.42 23.02
C GLN A 53 -7.64 13.84 22.48
N LEU A 54 -7.61 13.45 21.21
CA LEU A 54 -6.41 12.92 20.56
C LEU A 54 -5.29 13.96 20.45
N GLU A 55 -5.62 15.20 20.09
CA GLU A 55 -4.65 16.31 20.09
C GLU A 55 -4.02 16.50 21.47
N LYS A 56 -4.85 16.53 22.52
CA LYS A 56 -4.38 16.66 23.91
C LYS A 56 -3.47 15.50 24.30
N VAL A 57 -3.82 14.27 23.91
CA VAL A 57 -2.97 13.08 24.14
C VAL A 57 -1.60 13.28 23.50
N LEU A 58 -1.54 13.59 22.21
CA LEU A 58 -0.27 13.75 21.51
C LEU A 58 0.58 14.89 22.10
N GLN A 59 -0.06 16.01 22.47
CA GLN A 59 0.63 17.17 23.01
C GLN A 59 1.18 16.94 24.42
N THR A 60 0.44 16.24 25.29
CA THR A 60 0.71 16.28 26.74
C THR A 60 1.01 14.93 27.37
N SER A 61 0.54 13.82 26.79
CA SER A 61 0.70 12.51 27.42
C SER A 61 2.18 12.08 27.46
N PRO A 62 2.62 11.37 28.51
CA PRO A 62 3.96 10.83 28.56
C PRO A 62 4.20 9.78 27.46
N ILE A 63 5.38 9.84 26.86
CA ILE A 63 5.85 8.82 25.92
C ILE A 63 6.51 7.71 26.74
N ARG A 64 5.99 6.49 26.65
CA ARG A 64 6.51 5.30 27.32
C ARG A 64 7.85 4.87 26.74
N TYR A 65 7.93 4.81 25.40
CA TYR A 65 9.19 4.56 24.70
C TYR A 65 9.12 5.02 23.23
N ILE A 66 10.28 5.15 22.61
CA ILE A 66 10.48 5.55 21.21
C ILE A 66 11.33 4.49 20.52
N LYS A 67 11.01 4.13 19.28
CA LYS A 67 11.86 3.29 18.43
C LYS A 67 12.01 3.88 17.03
N PRO A 68 13.13 3.65 16.32
CA PRO A 68 13.25 4.06 14.92
C PRO A 68 12.13 3.46 14.06
N LEU A 69 11.61 4.24 13.10
CA LEU A 69 10.60 3.76 12.14
C LEU A 69 11.22 2.80 11.11
N GLY A 70 12.52 2.94 10.81
CA GLY A 70 13.29 1.99 9.99
C GLY A 70 13.27 2.26 8.49
N GLY A 71 13.06 3.51 8.05
CA GLY A 71 13.12 3.92 6.65
C GLY A 71 13.00 5.44 6.49
N GLY A 72 13.21 5.95 5.27
CA GLY A 72 13.17 7.37 4.92
C GLY A 72 14.55 8.03 4.85
N MET A 73 14.60 9.24 4.28
CA MET A 73 15.83 10.05 4.23
C MET A 73 16.09 10.78 5.55
N THR A 74 15.04 11.10 6.30
CA THR A 74 15.11 11.81 7.57
C THR A 74 14.88 10.85 8.74
N GLU A 75 15.48 11.17 9.89
CA GLU A 75 15.26 10.39 11.09
C GLU A 75 13.80 10.51 11.54
N SER A 76 13.07 9.40 11.46
CA SER A 76 11.69 9.28 11.91
C SER A 76 11.59 8.17 12.94
N TRP A 77 10.77 8.38 13.97
CA TRP A 77 10.55 7.43 15.04
C TRP A 77 9.08 7.11 15.23
N VAL A 78 8.81 6.01 15.93
CA VAL A 78 7.49 5.65 16.44
C VAL A 78 7.50 5.84 17.95
N ALA A 79 6.68 6.75 18.44
CA ALA A 79 6.45 7.02 19.84
C ALA A 79 5.24 6.22 20.35
N PHE A 80 5.42 5.50 21.45
CA PHE A 80 4.38 4.75 22.14
C PHE A 80 4.05 5.47 23.44
N PHE A 81 2.81 5.93 23.59
CA PHE A 81 2.34 6.64 24.78
C PHE A 81 1.86 5.66 25.86
N GLU A 82 1.77 6.14 27.11
CA GLU A 82 1.29 5.32 28.24
C GLU A 82 -0.15 4.82 28.06
N ASN A 83 -0.98 5.57 27.32
CA ASN A 83 -2.36 5.21 27.00
C ASN A 83 -2.50 4.36 25.71
N ASN A 84 -1.40 3.72 25.27
CA ASN A 84 -1.32 2.90 24.06
C ASN A 84 -1.58 3.63 22.73
N VAL A 85 -1.72 4.96 22.72
CA VAL A 85 -1.67 5.72 21.48
C VAL A 85 -0.27 5.59 20.87
N VAL A 86 -0.23 5.45 19.55
CA VAL A 86 1.00 5.35 18.77
C VAL A 86 1.05 6.51 17.79
N ALA A 87 2.21 7.16 17.69
CA ALA A 87 2.43 8.27 16.77
C ALA A 87 3.77 8.14 16.04
N VAL A 88 3.82 8.63 14.81
CA VAL A 88 5.07 8.95 14.12
C VAL A 88 5.59 10.27 14.68
N LEU A 89 6.83 10.26 15.12
CA LEU A 89 7.55 11.40 15.66
C LEU A 89 8.62 11.81 14.66
N LYS A 90 8.59 13.07 14.22
CA LYS A 90 9.62 13.64 13.32
C LYS A 90 10.20 14.91 13.92
N PRO A 91 11.52 15.07 13.91
CA PRO A 91 12.17 16.29 14.36
C PRO A 91 11.99 17.39 13.31
N ALA A 92 11.99 18.64 13.73
CA ALA A 92 12.31 19.73 12.83
C ALA A 92 13.69 19.49 12.19
N MET A 93 13.74 19.49 10.85
CA MET A 93 14.95 19.39 10.06
C MET A 93 15.85 20.60 10.28
N SER A 94 17.17 20.39 10.31
CA SER A 94 18.15 21.47 10.43
C SER A 94 18.08 22.46 9.27
N GLU A 95 17.84 21.97 8.05
CA GLU A 95 17.76 22.76 6.81
C GLU A 95 16.41 23.47 6.65
N ASN A 96 15.38 22.98 7.33
CA ASN A 96 14.05 23.56 7.36
C ASN A 96 13.46 23.45 8.77
N PRO A 97 13.75 24.42 9.66
CA PRO A 97 13.26 24.42 11.03
C PRO A 97 11.72 24.41 11.14
N GLU A 98 11.02 24.84 10.10
CA GLU A 98 9.55 24.85 10.04
C GLU A 98 8.97 23.51 9.54
N SER A 99 9.79 22.51 9.21
CA SER A 99 9.32 21.21 8.70
C SER A 99 8.35 20.48 9.62
N ALA A 100 8.53 20.58 10.95
CA ALA A 100 7.56 20.04 11.91
C ALA A 100 6.22 20.81 11.87
N ALA A 101 6.30 22.14 11.71
CA ALA A 101 5.11 22.98 11.57
C ALA A 101 4.39 22.75 10.23
N ASN A 102 5.12 22.48 9.15
CA ASN A 102 4.58 22.15 7.83
C ASN A 102 3.70 20.88 7.89
N GLU A 103 4.12 19.84 8.61
CA GLU A 103 3.31 18.63 8.81
C GLU A 103 1.97 18.95 9.51
N ARG A 104 1.99 19.78 10.56
CA ARG A 104 0.77 20.25 11.23
C ARG A 104 -0.08 21.13 10.32
N ALA A 105 0.53 22.04 9.58
CA ALA A 105 -0.18 22.93 8.68
C ALA A 105 -0.88 22.14 7.55
N ALA A 106 -0.24 21.10 7.01
CA ALA A 106 -0.84 20.19 6.03
C ALA A 106 -2.09 19.51 6.61
N TYR A 107 -2.02 19.04 7.86
CA TYR A 107 -3.21 18.52 8.55
C TYR A 107 -4.32 19.56 8.71
N VAL A 108 -3.99 20.79 9.11
CA VAL A 108 -4.98 21.89 9.24
C VAL A 108 -5.69 22.17 7.91
N VAL A 109 -4.95 22.16 6.79
CA VAL A 109 -5.52 22.34 5.44
C VAL A 109 -6.41 21.16 5.05
N ASP A 110 -5.96 19.92 5.25
CA ASP A 110 -6.74 18.70 4.97
C ASP A 110 -8.07 18.71 5.72
N ARG A 111 -8.05 19.07 7.01
CA ARG A 111 -9.24 19.17 7.86
C ARG A 111 -10.19 20.27 7.40
N ALA A 112 -9.67 21.44 7.00
CA ALA A 112 -10.49 22.54 6.50
C ALA A 112 -11.19 22.20 5.18
N LEU A 113 -10.55 21.37 4.34
CA LEU A 113 -11.11 20.86 3.09
C LEU A 113 -11.93 19.58 3.27
N GLY A 114 -11.98 19.00 4.47
CA GLY A 114 -12.70 17.76 4.75
C GLY A 114 -12.18 16.56 3.95
N LEU A 115 -10.91 16.56 3.57
CA LEU A 115 -10.31 15.52 2.72
C LEU A 115 -10.05 14.22 3.49
N ASN A 116 -9.71 14.34 4.79
CA ASN A 116 -9.49 13.20 5.68
C ASN A 116 -8.42 12.24 5.13
N MET A 117 -7.32 12.79 4.63
CA MET A 117 -6.18 12.04 4.07
C MET A 117 -4.91 12.23 4.89
N VAL A 118 -4.73 13.37 5.56
CA VAL A 118 -3.59 13.60 6.45
C VAL A 118 -3.94 13.15 7.87
N PRO A 119 -3.17 12.25 8.51
CA PRO A 119 -3.45 11.88 9.89
C PRO A 119 -3.27 13.05 10.86
N LEU A 120 -3.99 12.99 11.98
CA LEU A 120 -3.95 13.99 13.04
C LEU A 120 -2.52 14.24 13.47
N THR A 121 -2.06 15.45 13.21
CA THR A 121 -0.69 15.86 13.49
C THR A 121 -0.73 16.99 14.48
N VAL A 122 0.11 17.00 15.52
CA VAL A 122 0.35 18.14 16.41
C VAL A 122 1.83 18.51 16.41
N THR A 123 2.16 19.73 16.79
CA THR A 123 3.52 20.10 17.16
C THR A 123 3.71 19.91 18.67
N ARG A 124 4.87 19.40 19.08
CA ARG A 124 5.26 19.29 20.49
C ARG A 124 6.74 19.63 20.65
N LYS A 125 7.02 20.53 21.58
CA LYS A 125 8.38 20.85 21.98
C LYS A 125 8.88 19.81 23.00
N MET A 126 10.03 19.20 22.73
CA MET A 126 10.71 18.28 23.64
C MET A 126 12.15 18.75 23.82
N GLY A 127 12.45 19.30 25.01
CA GLY A 127 13.69 20.04 25.23
C GLY A 127 13.68 21.36 24.45
N GLN A 128 14.70 21.60 23.64
CA GLN A 128 14.82 22.79 22.78
C GLN A 128 14.36 22.58 21.34
N GLN A 129 13.95 21.35 20.99
CA GLN A 129 13.61 20.98 19.63
C GLN A 129 12.10 20.81 19.46
N ASP A 130 11.58 21.31 18.35
CA ASP A 130 10.21 21.10 17.93
C ASP A 130 10.10 19.80 17.13
N TYR A 131 9.05 19.05 17.42
CA TYR A 131 8.72 17.81 16.73
C TYR A 131 7.29 17.87 16.21
N SER A 132 7.04 17.21 15.08
CA SER A 132 5.69 16.82 14.70
C SER A 132 5.38 15.42 15.24
N LEU A 133 4.20 15.28 15.81
CA LEU A 133 3.62 14.01 16.26
C LEU A 133 2.37 13.76 15.44
N GLN A 134 2.42 12.75 14.59
CA GLN A 134 1.33 12.37 13.71
C GLN A 134 0.76 11.02 14.16
N LEU A 135 -0.56 10.89 14.32
CA LEU A 135 -1.18 9.62 14.67
C LEU A 135 -0.72 8.53 13.71
N PHE A 136 -0.25 7.41 14.27
CA PHE A 136 0.21 6.29 13.49
C PHE A 136 -0.99 5.63 12.80
N TYR A 137 -0.94 5.56 11.48
CA TYR A 137 -1.96 4.89 10.69
C TYR A 137 -1.47 3.50 10.24
N PRO A 138 -2.10 2.40 10.68
CA PRO A 138 -1.71 1.06 10.26
C PRO A 138 -1.95 0.85 8.76
N ALA A 139 -0.90 1.01 7.95
CA ALA A 139 -0.95 0.76 6.52
C ALA A 139 -1.06 -0.75 6.21
N ALA A 140 -1.75 -1.09 5.12
CA ALA A 140 -1.78 -2.45 4.59
C ALA A 140 -0.56 -2.75 3.69
N SER A 141 -0.02 -1.71 3.05
CA SER A 141 1.10 -1.80 2.11
C SER A 141 1.67 -0.40 1.85
N SER A 142 2.97 -0.28 1.58
CA SER A 142 3.52 0.89 0.91
C SER A 142 3.11 0.86 -0.57
N GLU A 143 2.61 1.97 -1.09
CA GLU A 143 1.75 1.97 -2.29
C GLU A 143 2.49 1.84 -3.63
N ARG A 144 3.79 1.48 -3.65
CA ARG A 144 4.53 1.31 -4.91
C ARG A 144 3.81 0.34 -5.88
N GLN A 145 3.00 -0.59 -5.36
CA GLN A 145 2.22 -1.54 -6.16
C GLN A 145 0.82 -1.07 -6.59
N ARG A 146 0.21 -0.01 -6.02
CA ARG A 146 -1.24 0.25 -6.22
C ARG A 146 -1.60 1.53 -6.96
N LEU A 147 -0.79 2.59 -6.98
CA LEU A 147 -1.20 3.84 -7.65
C LEU A 147 -1.31 3.75 -9.17
N GLY A 148 -0.56 2.83 -9.79
CA GLY A 148 -0.74 2.51 -11.22
C GLY A 148 -2.09 1.85 -11.52
N GLU A 149 -2.68 1.17 -10.54
CA GLU A 149 -3.89 0.35 -10.68
C GLU A 149 -5.14 1.04 -10.10
N VAL A 150 -4.95 1.95 -9.16
CA VAL A 150 -6.01 2.59 -8.37
C VAL A 150 -6.07 4.07 -8.76
N GLN A 151 -6.53 4.36 -10.00
CA GLN A 151 -6.98 5.71 -10.39
C GLN A 151 -8.29 6.06 -9.66
N THR A 152 -8.21 6.22 -8.34
CA THR A 152 -9.35 6.66 -7.53
C THR A 152 -9.55 8.15 -7.67
N VAL A 153 -10.78 8.58 -7.44
CA VAL A 153 -11.10 10.01 -7.33
C VAL A 153 -10.26 10.69 -6.26
N ARG A 154 -9.94 9.99 -5.15
CA ARG A 154 -9.03 10.50 -4.11
C ARG A 154 -7.61 10.77 -4.59
N ALA A 155 -7.11 10.06 -5.60
CA ALA A 155 -5.81 10.36 -6.18
C ALA A 155 -5.79 11.73 -6.89
N TYR A 156 -6.94 12.17 -7.45
CA TYR A 156 -7.06 13.53 -7.99
C TYR A 156 -7.08 14.56 -6.87
N ASP A 157 -7.85 14.32 -5.81
CA ASP A 157 -7.94 15.21 -4.66
C ASP A 157 -6.58 15.39 -3.96
N LEU A 158 -5.79 14.32 -3.88
CA LEU A 158 -4.44 14.39 -3.35
C LEU A 158 -3.53 15.31 -4.15
N LYS A 159 -3.57 15.23 -5.50
CA LYS A 159 -2.77 16.14 -6.32
C LYS A 159 -3.20 17.60 -6.19
N TRP A 160 -4.50 17.85 -6.05
CA TRP A 160 -5.00 19.20 -5.74
C TRP A 160 -4.52 19.66 -4.36
N PHE A 161 -4.54 18.77 -3.37
CA PHE A 161 -4.01 19.04 -2.05
C PHE A 161 -2.51 19.38 -2.09
N ASP A 162 -1.69 18.58 -2.76
CA ASP A 162 -0.24 18.82 -2.86
C ASP A 162 0.07 20.11 -3.62
N GLY A 163 -0.65 20.39 -4.71
CA GLY A 163 -0.53 21.67 -5.42
C GLY A 163 -0.88 22.85 -4.52
N LEU A 164 -1.92 22.71 -3.70
CA LEU A 164 -2.36 23.74 -2.78
C LEU A 164 -1.33 24.00 -1.66
N VAL A 165 -0.80 22.95 -1.04
CA VAL A 165 0.22 23.06 0.01
C VAL A 165 1.64 23.11 -0.55
N VAL A 166 1.82 23.11 -1.87
CA VAL A 166 3.12 23.13 -2.56
C VAL A 166 4.05 22.00 -2.08
N ASN A 167 3.52 20.78 -1.95
CA ASN A 167 4.30 19.60 -1.58
C ASN A 167 4.90 18.93 -2.84
N PHE A 168 6.09 19.38 -3.25
CA PHE A 168 6.77 18.87 -4.43
C PHE A 168 7.39 17.48 -4.24
N ASP A 169 7.56 17.05 -2.98
CA ASP A 169 8.24 15.79 -2.65
C ASP A 169 7.48 14.57 -3.21
N ARG A 170 6.16 14.67 -3.29
CA ARG A 170 5.31 13.59 -3.78
C ARG A 170 5.53 13.27 -5.26
N ASP A 171 5.73 14.30 -6.08
CA ASP A 171 5.98 14.16 -7.52
C ASP A 171 7.42 13.73 -7.82
N ILE A 172 8.42 14.30 -7.12
CA ILE A 172 9.84 14.00 -7.36
C ILE A 172 10.18 12.55 -7.00
N HIS A 173 9.59 12.03 -5.91
CA HIS A 173 9.87 10.69 -5.40
C HIS A 173 8.85 9.64 -5.82
N GLY A 174 8.05 9.87 -6.86
CA GLY A 174 7.17 8.82 -7.41
C GLY A 174 6.15 8.28 -6.41
N ASN A 175 5.52 9.16 -5.63
CA ASN A 175 4.47 8.86 -4.64
C ASN A 175 4.90 7.99 -3.44
N HIS A 176 6.16 8.02 -3.02
CA HIS A 176 6.61 7.30 -1.81
C HIS A 176 5.97 7.79 -0.50
N ASN A 177 5.32 8.96 -0.55
CA ASN A 177 4.75 9.64 0.61
C ASN A 177 3.25 9.37 0.78
N ILE A 178 2.74 8.31 0.14
CA ILE A 178 1.35 7.85 0.28
C ILE A 178 1.36 6.44 0.86
N VAL A 179 0.48 6.19 1.82
CA VAL A 179 0.18 4.84 2.28
C VAL A 179 -1.28 4.53 2.05
N THR A 180 -1.58 3.27 1.73
CA THR A 180 -2.96 2.79 1.67
C THR A 180 -3.31 2.10 2.99
N GLY A 181 -4.38 2.56 3.60
CA GLY A 181 -4.98 1.89 4.75
C GLY A 181 -5.42 0.46 4.48
N ARG A 182 -5.56 -0.32 5.54
CA ARG A 182 -6.27 -1.61 5.49
C ARG A 182 -7.70 -1.49 4.99
N ASP A 183 -8.31 -0.33 5.17
CA ASP A 183 -9.62 0.05 4.67
C ASP A 183 -9.61 0.65 3.26
N GLY A 184 -8.46 0.63 2.56
CA GLY A 184 -8.34 1.15 1.20
C GLY A 184 -8.24 2.67 1.09
N ARG A 185 -8.21 3.40 2.22
CA ARG A 185 -8.05 4.86 2.21
C ARG A 185 -6.64 5.25 1.76
N LEU A 186 -6.55 6.27 0.91
CA LEU A 186 -5.29 6.97 0.66
C LEU A 186 -4.97 7.87 1.85
N VAL A 187 -3.74 7.76 2.34
CA VAL A 187 -3.23 8.53 3.47
C VAL A 187 -1.99 9.29 3.03
N ALA A 188 -2.08 10.61 3.11
CA ALA A 188 -1.03 11.55 2.73
C ALA A 188 -0.08 11.77 3.91
N ILE A 189 1.08 11.11 3.87
CA ILE A 189 2.17 11.30 4.83
C ILE A 189 3.29 12.17 4.23
N ASP A 190 4.32 12.43 5.03
CA ASP A 190 5.53 13.17 4.65
C ASP A 190 5.24 14.53 3.99
N ASN A 191 4.65 15.44 4.76
CA ASN A 191 4.34 16.81 4.33
C ASN A 191 5.34 17.83 4.90
N SER A 192 6.51 17.39 5.36
CA SER A 192 7.56 18.25 5.92
C SER A 192 8.12 19.26 4.91
N LEU A 193 8.02 18.96 3.61
CA LEU A 193 8.43 19.83 2.50
C LEU A 193 7.26 20.64 1.89
N ALA A 194 6.08 20.62 2.52
CA ALA A 194 4.99 21.53 2.16
C ALA A 194 5.30 23.00 2.52
N PHE A 195 4.51 23.92 1.97
CA PHE A 195 4.60 25.37 2.17
C PHE A 195 5.99 25.94 1.83
N TYR A 196 6.64 25.38 0.82
CA TYR A 196 7.94 25.84 0.35
C TYR A 196 7.83 27.23 -0.28
N ASP A 197 8.92 28.00 -0.21
CA ASP A 197 8.97 29.41 -0.63
C ASP A 197 9.06 29.60 -2.15
N ALA A 198 8.90 28.53 -2.93
CA ALA A 198 8.89 28.62 -4.37
C ALA A 198 7.56 29.23 -4.85
N GLU A 199 7.65 30.20 -5.76
CA GLU A 199 6.54 30.57 -6.63
C GLU A 199 6.28 29.39 -7.58
N VAL A 200 5.59 28.37 -7.07
CA VAL A 200 5.14 27.27 -7.89
C VAL A 200 3.88 27.74 -8.59
N GLU A 201 4.05 28.12 -9.84
CA GLU A 201 2.92 28.26 -10.74
C GLU A 201 2.24 26.89 -10.81
N ILE A 202 1.04 26.78 -10.25
CA ILE A 202 0.18 25.61 -10.43
C ILE A 202 -0.34 25.68 -11.88
N LYS A 203 0.56 25.51 -12.84
CA LYS A 203 0.26 25.41 -14.25
C LYS A 203 -0.36 24.05 -14.47
N GLY A 204 -1.70 24.00 -14.35
CA GLY A 204 -2.59 22.89 -14.72
C GLY A 204 -1.88 21.55 -14.93
N ALA A 205 -1.29 20.99 -13.87
CA ALA A 205 -0.39 19.83 -13.91
C ALA A 205 -1.15 18.52 -14.22
N GLY A 206 -1.86 18.50 -15.35
CA GLY A 206 -2.79 17.45 -15.71
C GLY A 206 -4.00 17.34 -14.77
N LEU A 207 -4.27 18.35 -13.93
CA LEU A 207 -5.38 18.38 -12.97
C LEU A 207 -6.72 18.72 -13.64
N TYR A 208 -7.08 17.95 -14.67
CA TYR A 208 -8.35 18.11 -15.36
C TYR A 208 -9.52 17.53 -14.59
N LYS A 209 -9.27 16.82 -13.49
CA LYS A 209 -10.28 16.10 -12.73
C LYS A 209 -10.25 16.51 -11.26
N ILE A 210 -11.41 16.66 -10.66
CA ILE A 210 -11.59 16.97 -9.24
C ILE A 210 -12.81 16.24 -8.71
N SER A 211 -12.79 15.79 -7.45
CA SER A 211 -13.99 15.23 -6.85
C SER A 211 -15.05 16.30 -6.62
N SER A 212 -16.32 15.89 -6.70
CA SER A 212 -17.44 16.75 -6.31
C SER A 212 -17.32 17.23 -4.85
N HIS A 213 -16.76 16.39 -3.98
CA HIS A 213 -16.52 16.69 -2.57
C HIS A 213 -15.50 17.82 -2.38
N LEU A 214 -14.33 17.73 -3.01
CA LEU A 214 -13.29 18.74 -2.87
C LEU A 214 -13.74 20.07 -3.48
N LYS A 215 -14.37 20.04 -4.66
CA LYS A 215 -14.96 21.22 -5.29
C LYS A 215 -16.01 21.89 -4.39
N GLY A 216 -16.89 21.10 -3.78
CA GLY A 216 -17.85 21.57 -2.78
C GLY A 216 -17.17 22.17 -1.56
N SER A 217 -16.07 21.58 -1.10
CA SER A 217 -15.32 22.03 0.07
C SER A 217 -14.66 23.39 -0.14
N PHE A 218 -14.09 23.66 -1.32
CA PHE A 218 -13.57 25.00 -1.67
C PHE A 218 -14.66 26.08 -1.68
N THR A 219 -15.87 25.73 -2.10
CA THR A 219 -17.01 26.67 -2.11
C THR A 219 -17.41 27.11 -0.70
N HIS A 220 -17.31 26.21 0.28
CA HIS A 220 -17.72 26.44 1.66
C HIS A 220 -16.56 26.71 2.61
N LEU A 221 -15.34 26.90 2.07
CA LEU A 221 -14.14 27.07 2.88
C LEU A 221 -14.18 28.39 3.66
N ASP A 222 -14.20 28.31 4.99
CA ASP A 222 -14.01 29.49 5.86
C ASP A 222 -12.54 29.92 5.82
N LYS A 223 -12.22 30.76 4.82
CA LYS A 223 -10.87 31.31 4.61
C LYS A 223 -10.36 32.10 5.82
N LYS A 224 -11.25 32.77 6.57
CA LYS A 224 -10.86 33.56 7.75
C LYS A 224 -10.44 32.65 8.89
N LYS A 225 -11.20 31.59 9.15
CA LYS A 225 -10.85 30.57 10.14
C LYS A 225 -9.58 29.82 9.73
N LEU A 226 -9.48 29.34 8.48
CA LEU A 226 -8.28 28.64 8.00
C LEU A 226 -7.02 29.50 8.15
N ARG A 227 -7.09 30.79 7.75
CA ARG A 227 -5.98 31.72 7.94
C ARG A 227 -5.58 31.85 9.41
N LYS A 228 -6.55 31.99 10.32
CA LYS A 228 -6.29 32.07 11.76
C LYS A 228 -5.59 30.80 12.26
N ASP A 229 -6.08 29.64 11.86
CA ASP A 229 -5.56 28.34 12.31
C ASP A 229 -4.14 28.11 11.77
N LEU A 230 -3.85 28.54 10.53
CA LEU A 230 -2.50 28.46 9.96
C LEU A 230 -1.52 29.46 10.60
N LEU A 231 -1.96 30.66 10.95
CA LEU A 231 -1.12 31.64 11.68
C LEU A 231 -0.71 31.15 13.08
N ALA A 232 -1.39 30.14 13.62
CA ALA A 232 -1.00 29.52 14.89
C ALA A 232 0.21 28.58 14.74
N VAL A 233 0.59 28.20 13.51
CA VAL A 233 1.63 27.20 13.24
C VAL A 233 2.68 27.64 12.23
N LEU A 234 2.34 28.52 11.29
CA LEU A 234 3.23 29.05 10.26
C LEU A 234 3.48 30.54 10.45
N SER A 235 4.60 31.02 9.89
CA SER A 235 4.88 32.45 9.75
C SER A 235 3.82 33.16 8.91
N LYS A 236 3.63 34.46 9.17
CA LYS A 236 2.63 35.27 8.48
C LYS A 236 2.86 35.28 6.97
N GLU A 237 4.11 35.35 6.56
CA GLU A 237 4.55 35.38 5.16
C GLU A 237 4.12 34.11 4.41
N LYS A 238 4.32 32.93 5.02
CA LYS A 238 3.86 31.65 4.47
C LYS A 238 2.34 31.58 4.38
N VAL A 239 1.63 32.02 5.41
CA VAL A 239 0.17 32.06 5.39
C VAL A 239 -0.35 32.99 4.30
N ASP A 240 0.23 34.18 4.14
CA ASP A 240 -0.14 35.13 3.08
C ASP A 240 0.03 34.50 1.69
N ARG A 241 1.17 33.86 1.42
CA ARG A 241 1.41 33.13 0.17
C ARG A 241 0.39 32.01 -0.05
N PHE A 242 0.16 31.18 0.96
CA PHE A 242 -0.82 30.09 0.88
C PHE A 242 -2.24 30.61 0.60
N MET A 243 -2.66 31.70 1.26
CA MET A 243 -3.98 32.28 1.04
C MET A 243 -4.13 32.88 -0.37
N ASN A 244 -3.05 33.42 -0.93
CA ASN A 244 -3.01 33.82 -2.34
C ASN A 244 -3.14 32.59 -3.25
N ASN A 245 -2.41 31.50 -2.95
CA ASN A 245 -2.47 30.25 -3.70
C ASN A 245 -3.88 29.63 -3.70
N ILE A 246 -4.60 29.64 -2.58
CA ILE A 246 -6.01 29.23 -2.51
C ILE A 246 -6.85 29.92 -3.57
N SER A 247 -6.64 31.22 -3.78
CA SER A 247 -7.45 32.01 -4.71
C SER A 247 -7.17 31.61 -6.17
N ASN A 248 -5.91 31.30 -6.49
CA ASN A 248 -5.51 30.77 -7.80
C ASN A 248 -6.09 29.38 -8.03
N VAL A 249 -5.94 28.47 -7.06
CA VAL A 249 -6.50 27.11 -7.12
C VAL A 249 -8.02 27.16 -7.28
N GLN A 250 -8.71 28.03 -6.57
CA GLN A 250 -10.16 28.16 -6.66
C GLN A 250 -10.62 28.60 -8.06
N ALA A 251 -9.84 29.45 -8.76
CA ALA A 251 -10.13 29.83 -10.13
C ALA A 251 -9.99 28.63 -11.09
N GLU A 252 -8.93 27.83 -10.93
CA GLU A 252 -8.68 26.63 -11.73
C GLU A 252 -9.73 25.53 -11.51
N ILE A 253 -10.15 25.33 -10.26
CA ILE A 253 -11.18 24.35 -9.87
C ILE A 253 -12.51 24.60 -10.59
N GLY A 254 -12.85 25.87 -10.88
CA GLY A 254 -14.05 26.21 -11.63
C GLY A 254 -14.06 25.62 -13.04
N SER A 255 -12.89 25.38 -13.63
CA SER A 255 -12.72 24.81 -14.97
C SER A 255 -12.49 23.29 -15.00
N ALA A 256 -12.16 22.68 -13.85
CA ALA A 256 -11.86 21.26 -13.76
C ALA A 256 -13.11 20.38 -14.00
N LYS A 257 -12.93 19.26 -14.71
CA LYS A 257 -13.99 18.28 -14.93
C LYS A 257 -14.28 17.53 -13.64
N GLU A 258 -15.49 17.69 -13.14
CA GLU A 258 -15.93 16.99 -11.95
C GLU A 258 -16.01 15.48 -12.21
N VAL A 259 -15.50 14.70 -11.25
CA VAL A 259 -15.63 13.24 -11.22
C VAL A 259 -16.33 12.84 -9.94
N SER A 260 -17.36 12.01 -10.06
CA SER A 260 -18.04 11.44 -8.90
C SER A 260 -17.29 10.21 -8.43
N GLU A 261 -17.02 10.08 -7.14
CA GLU A 261 -16.70 8.78 -6.55
C GLU A 261 -17.86 7.82 -6.79
N ASP A 262 -17.58 6.65 -7.36
CA ASP A 262 -18.49 5.53 -7.20
C ASP A 262 -18.45 5.07 -5.73
N ARG A 263 -19.28 5.71 -4.91
CA ARG A 263 -19.39 5.41 -3.48
C ARG A 263 -19.84 3.97 -3.20
N THR A 264 -20.32 3.21 -4.19
CA THR A 264 -20.61 1.80 -3.98
C THR A 264 -19.35 0.96 -3.80
N VAL A 265 -18.25 1.30 -4.48
CA VAL A 265 -16.94 0.62 -4.37
C VAL A 265 -16.25 0.93 -3.03
N VAL A 266 -16.30 2.19 -2.58
CA VAL A 266 -15.73 2.61 -1.28
C VAL A 266 -16.52 2.02 -0.10
N ARG A 267 -17.85 1.93 -0.22
CA ARG A 267 -18.67 1.24 0.81
C ARG A 267 -18.49 -0.27 0.82
N GLN A 268 -18.14 -0.91 -0.30
CA GLN A 268 -17.85 -2.35 -0.34
C GLN A 268 -16.48 -2.69 0.28
N SER A 269 -15.49 -1.80 0.16
CA SER A 269 -14.18 -1.93 0.83
C SER A 269 -14.26 -1.61 2.32
N ALA A 270 -15.05 -0.61 2.72
CA ALA A 270 -15.40 -0.36 4.13
C ALA A 270 -16.32 -1.46 4.75
N LYS A 271 -16.84 -2.37 3.92
CA LYS A 271 -17.55 -3.59 4.34
C LYS A 271 -16.63 -4.79 4.52
N LEU A 272 -15.31 -4.69 4.30
CA LEU A 272 -14.37 -5.69 4.78
C LEU A 272 -14.33 -5.58 6.32
N PRO A 273 -14.87 -6.57 7.05
CA PRO A 273 -15.06 -6.44 8.48
C PRO A 273 -13.71 -6.55 9.19
N PHE A 274 -13.38 -5.52 9.98
CA PHE A 274 -12.88 -5.78 11.32
C PHE A 274 -13.95 -6.63 12.03
N VAL A 275 -13.55 -7.78 12.59
CA VAL A 275 -14.40 -8.86 13.10
C VAL A 275 -15.72 -8.34 13.71
N MET A 276 -16.82 -8.51 12.97
CA MET A 276 -18.20 -8.57 13.46
C MET A 276 -18.96 -9.58 12.56
N PRO A 277 -19.94 -10.32 13.11
CA PRO A 277 -20.40 -11.60 12.55
C PRO A 277 -21.05 -11.46 11.17
N ILE A 278 -20.75 -12.42 10.31
CA ILE A 278 -21.08 -12.48 8.88
C ILE A 278 -22.56 -12.86 8.70
N GLU A 279 -23.42 -11.90 8.38
CA GLU A 279 -24.86 -12.17 8.12
C GLU A 279 -25.27 -12.18 6.63
N ASN A 280 -24.36 -11.97 5.67
CA ASN A 280 -24.77 -11.80 4.27
C ASN A 280 -23.97 -12.61 3.23
N GLY A 281 -23.81 -13.91 3.48
CA GLY A 281 -23.40 -14.88 2.44
C GLY A 281 -24.59 -15.51 1.72
N ASN A 282 -24.42 -15.95 0.47
CA ASN A 282 -25.43 -16.66 -0.30
C ASN A 282 -25.80 -17.97 0.43
N ILE A 283 -27.09 -18.19 0.74
CA ILE A 283 -27.57 -19.26 1.64
C ILE A 283 -27.06 -20.65 1.24
N LEU A 284 -26.87 -20.89 -0.07
CA LEU A 284 -26.36 -22.15 -0.60
C LEU A 284 -24.87 -22.41 -0.28
N ASP A 285 -24.03 -21.37 -0.37
CA ASP A 285 -22.59 -21.45 -0.06
C ASP A 285 -22.38 -21.62 1.45
N LEU A 286 -23.22 -20.99 2.27
CA LEU A 286 -23.23 -21.14 3.73
C LEU A 286 -23.65 -22.54 4.16
N GLN A 287 -24.66 -23.14 3.53
CA GLN A 287 -25.09 -24.50 3.86
C GLN A 287 -24.07 -25.56 3.43
N LEU A 288 -23.43 -25.41 2.27
CA LEU A 288 -22.32 -26.27 1.84
C LEU A 288 -21.10 -26.13 2.77
N PHE A 289 -20.76 -24.90 3.16
CA PHE A 289 -19.65 -24.62 4.06
C PHE A 289 -19.92 -25.10 5.51
N GLN A 290 -21.13 -24.89 6.04
CA GLN A 290 -21.57 -25.42 7.33
C GLN A 290 -21.63 -26.95 7.34
N LYS A 291 -22.04 -27.56 6.21
CA LYS A 291 -22.02 -29.01 6.02
C LYS A 291 -20.58 -29.56 5.98
N ALA A 292 -19.65 -28.84 5.36
CA ALA A 292 -18.23 -29.19 5.36
C ALA A 292 -17.56 -29.03 6.74
N LEU A 293 -18.05 -28.11 7.57
CA LEU A 293 -17.59 -27.91 8.96
C LEU A 293 -18.04 -29.05 9.91
N GLY A 294 -19.09 -29.81 9.55
CA GLY A 294 -19.49 -31.03 10.28
C GLY A 294 -19.77 -30.82 11.78
N GLU A 295 -19.40 -31.81 12.60
CA GLU A 295 -19.65 -31.88 14.06
C GLU A 295 -18.95 -30.80 14.91
N TYR A 296 -18.16 -29.91 14.29
CA TYR A 296 -17.36 -28.88 14.98
C TYR A 296 -18.06 -27.52 15.06
N ALA A 297 -19.39 -27.52 15.14
CA ALA A 297 -20.17 -26.32 15.45
C ALA A 297 -19.92 -25.88 16.91
N SER A 298 -18.71 -25.42 17.20
CA SER A 298 -18.51 -24.44 18.25
C SER A 298 -19.20 -23.15 17.82
N THR A 299 -19.65 -22.33 18.77
CA THR A 299 -20.25 -21.03 18.50
C THR A 299 -19.28 -20.03 17.83
N ASP A 300 -18.00 -20.39 17.68
CA ASP A 300 -16.98 -19.61 16.99
C ASP A 300 -16.53 -20.30 15.68
N PRO A 301 -16.97 -19.78 14.51
CA PRO A 301 -16.55 -20.27 13.19
C PRO A 301 -15.04 -20.23 12.96
N ILE A 302 -14.31 -19.33 13.65
CA ILE A 302 -12.87 -19.19 13.51
C ILE A 302 -12.15 -20.35 14.20
N GLU A 303 -12.66 -20.83 15.33
CA GLU A 303 -12.05 -21.93 16.07
C GLU A 303 -12.27 -23.28 15.34
N GLY A 304 -13.45 -23.48 14.73
CA GLY A 304 -13.69 -24.63 13.85
C GLY A 304 -12.76 -24.64 12.62
N LEU A 305 -12.48 -23.47 12.04
CA LEU A 305 -11.51 -23.32 10.95
C LEU A 305 -10.07 -23.62 11.37
N LYS A 306 -9.63 -23.20 12.57
CA LYS A 306 -8.31 -23.54 13.10
C LYS A 306 -8.15 -25.05 13.33
N GLN A 307 -9.18 -25.70 13.91
CA GLN A 307 -9.18 -27.14 14.15
C GLN A 307 -9.16 -27.95 12.85
N MET A 308 -9.86 -27.50 11.80
CA MET A 308 -9.78 -28.10 10.46
C MET A 308 -8.37 -28.04 9.85
N VAL A 309 -7.67 -26.92 9.99
CA VAL A 309 -6.37 -26.68 9.34
C VAL A 309 -5.19 -27.27 10.12
N ALA A 310 -5.32 -27.47 11.43
CA ALA A 310 -4.33 -28.16 12.28
C ALA A 310 -4.09 -29.63 11.91
N GLY A 311 -4.80 -30.17 10.92
CA GLY A 311 -4.53 -31.49 10.34
C GLY A 311 -5.18 -32.66 11.08
N GLU A 312 -6.05 -32.38 12.05
CA GLU A 312 -6.70 -33.42 12.86
C GLU A 312 -7.99 -33.99 12.23
N SER A 313 -8.42 -33.55 11.03
CA SER A 313 -9.76 -33.92 10.53
C SER A 313 -9.86 -34.28 9.03
N ARG A 314 -10.83 -35.17 8.75
CA ARG A 314 -11.37 -35.51 7.41
C ARG A 314 -12.00 -34.32 6.66
N SER A 315 -12.25 -33.21 7.35
CA SER A 315 -12.99 -32.06 6.81
C SER A 315 -12.19 -31.26 5.76
N PHE A 316 -10.86 -31.31 5.82
CA PHE A 316 -10.02 -30.63 4.84
C PHE A 316 -10.06 -31.32 3.46
N ASP A 317 -10.17 -32.65 3.44
CA ASP A 317 -10.33 -33.42 2.21
C ASP A 317 -11.69 -33.14 1.54
N ILE A 318 -12.73 -32.79 2.31
CA ILE A 318 -14.03 -32.34 1.80
C ILE A 318 -13.91 -30.96 1.14
N VAL A 319 -13.21 -30.01 1.78
CA VAL A 319 -12.94 -28.68 1.17
C VAL A 319 -12.16 -28.82 -0.14
N ILE A 320 -11.23 -29.77 -0.22
CA ILE A 320 -10.52 -30.10 -1.46
C ILE A 320 -11.48 -30.71 -2.48
N GLN A 321 -12.22 -31.78 -2.14
CA GLN A 321 -13.12 -32.48 -3.07
C GLN A 321 -14.17 -31.55 -3.67
N ASP A 322 -14.72 -30.64 -2.87
CA ASP A 322 -15.78 -29.73 -3.26
C ASP A 322 -15.24 -28.39 -3.79
N TRP A 323 -13.92 -28.20 -3.90
CA TRP A 323 -13.30 -26.94 -4.30
C TRP A 323 -13.91 -26.34 -5.57
N LYS A 324 -14.17 -27.20 -6.57
CA LYS A 324 -14.75 -26.81 -7.86
C LYS A 324 -16.24 -26.44 -7.79
N THR A 325 -16.93 -26.77 -6.71
CA THR A 325 -18.35 -26.44 -6.50
C THR A 325 -18.54 -25.07 -5.83
N TYR A 326 -17.53 -24.56 -5.12
CA TYR A 326 -17.58 -23.25 -4.49
C TYR A 326 -17.58 -22.11 -5.51
N SER A 327 -18.28 -21.03 -5.21
CA SER A 327 -18.20 -19.78 -5.99
C SER A 327 -16.80 -19.17 -5.93
N PRO A 328 -16.38 -18.34 -6.92
CA PRO A 328 -15.08 -17.67 -6.91
C PRO A 328 -14.81 -16.86 -5.63
N ASN A 329 -15.83 -16.19 -5.09
CA ASN A 329 -15.71 -15.40 -3.85
C ASN A 329 -15.46 -16.29 -2.63
N THR A 330 -16.15 -17.43 -2.53
CA THR A 330 -15.97 -18.39 -1.44
C THR A 330 -14.58 -19.02 -1.50
N ARG A 331 -14.09 -19.38 -2.70
CA ARG A 331 -12.70 -19.82 -2.87
C ARG A 331 -11.71 -18.75 -2.42
N MET A 332 -11.90 -17.50 -2.86
CA MET A 332 -11.05 -16.38 -2.47
C MET A 332 -11.00 -16.17 -0.95
N TYR A 333 -12.13 -16.27 -0.26
CA TYR A 333 -12.21 -16.15 1.20
C TYR A 333 -11.49 -17.31 1.91
N LEU A 334 -11.67 -18.55 1.42
CA LEU A 334 -10.94 -19.71 1.93
C LEU A 334 -9.42 -19.53 1.73
N VAL A 335 -8.98 -19.03 0.59
CA VAL A 335 -7.57 -18.70 0.33
C VAL A 335 -7.03 -17.72 1.37
N GLN A 336 -7.77 -16.64 1.67
CA GLN A 336 -7.36 -15.63 2.66
C GLN A 336 -7.26 -16.20 4.08
N ILE A 337 -8.20 -17.05 4.49
CA ILE A 337 -8.15 -17.71 5.80
C ILE A 337 -6.93 -18.64 5.86
N MET A 338 -6.75 -19.51 4.88
CA MET A 338 -5.66 -20.48 4.86
C MET A 338 -4.30 -19.79 4.79
N ALA A 339 -4.22 -18.67 4.09
CA ALA A 339 -3.08 -17.78 4.06
C ALA A 339 -2.72 -17.18 5.42
N GLY A 340 -3.71 -16.67 6.14
CA GLY A 340 -3.52 -16.18 7.51
C GLY A 340 -3.01 -17.27 8.43
N LEU A 341 -3.52 -18.50 8.28
CA LEU A 341 -3.08 -19.65 9.07
C LEU A 341 -1.68 -20.15 8.68
N ALA A 342 -1.33 -20.15 7.39
CA ALA A 342 0.00 -20.48 6.90
C ALA A 342 1.06 -19.50 7.42
N SER A 343 0.72 -18.21 7.57
CA SER A 343 1.61 -17.21 8.17
C SER A 343 1.95 -17.49 9.65
N ASN A 344 1.17 -18.34 10.32
CA ASN A 344 1.41 -18.82 11.69
C ASN A 344 2.12 -20.19 11.74
N GLY A 345 2.72 -20.65 10.63
CA GLY A 345 3.48 -21.90 10.58
C GLY A 345 2.64 -23.16 10.36
N GLN A 346 1.34 -23.04 10.08
CA GLN A 346 0.45 -24.17 9.76
C GLN A 346 0.25 -24.29 8.24
N THR A 347 1.19 -24.95 7.54
CA THR A 347 1.23 -25.00 6.06
C THR A 347 0.69 -26.30 5.44
N THR A 348 0.36 -27.29 6.26
CA THR A 348 -0.01 -28.65 5.82
C THR A 348 -1.30 -28.69 5.00
N GLY A 349 -2.28 -27.85 5.32
CA GLY A 349 -3.50 -27.72 4.54
C GLY A 349 -3.29 -27.00 3.20
N LEU A 350 -2.57 -25.87 3.22
CA LEU A 350 -2.35 -25.06 2.02
C LEU A 350 -1.60 -25.84 0.93
N SER A 351 -0.57 -26.59 1.31
CA SER A 351 0.20 -27.43 0.38
C SER A 351 -0.64 -28.51 -0.32
N LYS A 352 -1.62 -29.13 0.36
CA LYS A 352 -2.54 -30.11 -0.24
C LYS A 352 -3.47 -29.48 -1.29
N ILE A 353 -4.01 -28.29 -1.02
CA ILE A 353 -4.85 -27.57 -2.00
C ILE A 353 -4.03 -27.09 -3.19
N VAL A 354 -2.82 -26.58 -2.96
CA VAL A 354 -1.94 -26.20 -4.07
C VAL A 354 -1.62 -27.42 -4.93
N ALA A 355 -1.38 -28.59 -4.33
CA ALA A 355 -1.13 -29.81 -5.07
C ALA A 355 -2.36 -30.25 -5.91
N ALA A 356 -3.57 -30.03 -5.40
CA ALA A 356 -4.83 -30.43 -6.05
C ALA A 356 -5.33 -29.43 -7.10
N TYR A 357 -5.17 -28.12 -6.87
CA TYR A 357 -5.70 -27.02 -7.70
C TYR A 357 -4.69 -25.87 -7.87
N PRO A 358 -3.52 -26.13 -8.45
CA PRO A 358 -2.44 -25.15 -8.50
C PRO A 358 -2.81 -23.90 -9.31
N GLU A 359 -3.55 -24.03 -10.41
CA GLU A 359 -3.82 -22.94 -11.35
C GLU A 359 -4.85 -21.94 -10.80
N GLU A 360 -5.98 -22.43 -10.31
CA GLU A 360 -7.05 -21.59 -9.77
C GLU A 360 -6.63 -20.90 -8.47
N LEU A 361 -5.82 -21.58 -7.65
CA LEU A 361 -5.27 -21.00 -6.42
C LEU A 361 -4.27 -19.89 -6.74
N LEU A 362 -3.37 -20.09 -7.70
CA LEU A 362 -2.40 -19.08 -8.11
C LEU A 362 -3.07 -17.84 -8.69
N LYS A 363 -4.07 -18.01 -9.56
CA LYS A 363 -4.90 -16.90 -10.08
C LYS A 363 -5.62 -16.14 -8.97
N SER A 364 -6.15 -16.87 -7.97
CA SER A 364 -6.83 -16.26 -6.82
C SER A 364 -5.85 -15.53 -5.89
N LEU A 365 -4.65 -16.08 -5.66
CA LEU A 365 -3.60 -15.47 -4.84
C LEU A 365 -3.02 -14.21 -5.49
N GLN A 366 -2.80 -14.23 -6.81
CA GLN A 366 -2.37 -13.07 -7.59
C GLN A 366 -3.36 -11.90 -7.49
N ALA A 367 -4.66 -12.19 -7.54
CA ALA A 367 -5.70 -11.17 -7.45
C ALA A 367 -5.82 -10.54 -6.06
N VAL A 368 -5.31 -11.20 -5.01
CA VAL A 368 -5.55 -10.82 -3.62
C VAL A 368 -4.33 -10.15 -2.98
N ASN A 369 -3.15 -10.78 -3.04
CA ASN A 369 -1.99 -10.31 -2.28
C ASN A 369 -0.67 -10.92 -2.81
N SER A 370 0.18 -10.08 -3.38
CA SER A 370 1.50 -10.42 -3.92
C SER A 370 2.48 -10.97 -2.86
N GLN A 371 2.45 -10.44 -1.63
CA GLN A 371 3.31 -10.89 -0.52
C GLN A 371 2.90 -12.28 0.00
N LEU A 372 1.60 -12.52 0.04
CA LEU A 372 1.07 -13.83 0.38
C LEU A 372 1.45 -14.85 -0.70
N LEU A 373 1.28 -14.49 -1.98
CA LEU A 373 1.72 -15.32 -3.08
C LEU A 373 3.21 -15.66 -2.97
N VAL A 374 4.07 -14.70 -2.65
CA VAL A 374 5.49 -14.93 -2.34
C VAL A 374 5.67 -15.99 -1.25
N THR A 375 4.92 -15.90 -0.15
CA THR A 375 5.00 -16.86 0.96
C THR A 375 4.59 -18.26 0.52
N VAL A 376 3.49 -18.38 -0.25
CA VAL A 376 3.02 -19.66 -0.78
C VAL A 376 4.04 -20.27 -1.74
N LEU A 377 4.62 -19.46 -2.64
CA LEU A 377 5.64 -19.92 -3.58
C LEU A 377 6.90 -20.42 -2.88
N ARG A 378 7.33 -19.73 -1.82
CA ARG A 378 8.46 -20.15 -0.99
C ARG A 378 8.23 -21.54 -0.41
N ASP A 379 7.05 -21.76 0.15
CA ASP A 379 6.72 -23.05 0.78
C ASP A 379 6.55 -24.16 -0.26
N LEU A 380 6.07 -23.85 -1.47
CA LEU A 380 6.04 -24.80 -2.60
C LEU A 380 7.44 -25.19 -3.08
N LEU A 381 8.40 -24.26 -3.05
CA LEU A 381 9.80 -24.54 -3.43
C LEU A 381 10.54 -25.43 -2.41
N LYS A 382 10.07 -25.42 -1.15
CA LYS A 382 10.54 -26.35 -0.10
C LYS A 382 10.08 -27.79 -0.34
N LEU A 383 9.06 -28.02 -1.17
CA LEU A 383 8.67 -29.37 -1.54
C LEU A 383 9.80 -30.05 -2.32
N GLU A 384 10.05 -31.32 -1.98
CA GLU A 384 11.13 -32.12 -2.55
C GLU A 384 10.96 -32.26 -4.07
N LYS A 385 9.70 -32.33 -4.54
CA LYS A 385 9.31 -32.33 -5.96
C LYS A 385 8.01 -31.53 -6.16
N PRO A 386 8.07 -30.22 -6.47
CA PRO A 386 6.87 -29.52 -6.94
C PRO A 386 6.36 -30.18 -8.21
N SER A 387 5.03 -30.27 -8.38
CA SER A 387 4.46 -30.88 -9.58
C SER A 387 4.86 -30.07 -10.83
N ALA A 388 5.02 -30.74 -11.97
CA ALA A 388 5.36 -30.07 -13.23
C ALA A 388 4.38 -28.92 -13.56
N GLY A 389 3.10 -29.10 -13.22
CA GLY A 389 2.07 -28.07 -13.37
C GLY A 389 2.32 -26.83 -12.50
N VAL A 390 2.71 -26.97 -11.23
CA VAL A 390 3.06 -25.84 -10.36
C VAL A 390 4.23 -25.06 -10.93
N VAL A 391 5.27 -25.76 -11.39
CA VAL A 391 6.45 -25.15 -12.00
C VAL A 391 6.08 -24.38 -13.27
N ASP A 392 5.26 -24.96 -14.15
CA ASP A 392 4.84 -24.33 -15.40
C ASP A 392 3.91 -23.13 -15.19
N ILE A 393 3.03 -23.17 -14.19
CA ILE A 393 2.16 -22.03 -13.86
C ILE A 393 3.00 -20.88 -13.28
N ILE A 394 3.95 -21.17 -12.39
CA ILE A 394 4.86 -20.15 -11.87
C ILE A 394 5.66 -19.51 -13.01
N ARG A 395 6.17 -20.31 -13.96
CA ARG A 395 6.88 -19.82 -15.14
C ARG A 395 6.02 -18.98 -16.07
N ARG A 396 4.72 -19.25 -16.17
CA ARG A 396 3.81 -18.58 -17.10
C ARG A 396 3.17 -17.32 -16.55
N GLU A 397 2.74 -17.35 -15.30
CA GLU A 397 1.78 -16.38 -14.77
C GLU A 397 2.41 -15.41 -13.76
N ILE A 398 3.61 -15.71 -13.21
CA ILE A 398 4.19 -14.92 -12.12
C ILE A 398 5.15 -13.86 -12.67
N SER A 399 4.90 -12.60 -12.31
CA SER A 399 5.74 -11.49 -12.72
C SER A 399 7.14 -11.60 -12.09
N ALA A 400 8.15 -11.03 -12.77
CA ALA A 400 9.51 -11.00 -12.25
C ALA A 400 9.63 -10.26 -10.91
N GLU A 401 8.72 -9.32 -10.63
CA GLU A 401 8.65 -8.62 -9.34
C GLU A 401 8.28 -9.58 -8.20
N ILE A 402 7.34 -10.49 -8.42
CA ILE A 402 6.94 -11.49 -7.43
C ILE A 402 8.05 -12.52 -7.24
N LEU A 403 8.73 -12.94 -8.32
CA LEU A 403 9.93 -13.79 -8.23
C LEU A 403 11.06 -13.10 -7.44
N TYR A 404 11.20 -11.77 -7.55
CA TYR A 404 12.16 -11.00 -6.77
C TYR A 404 11.80 -10.94 -5.29
N GLY A 405 10.54 -10.61 -4.97
CA GLY A 405 10.03 -10.64 -3.59
C GLY A 405 10.24 -12.01 -2.94
N LEU A 406 10.06 -13.08 -3.72
CA LEU A 406 10.32 -14.46 -3.32
C LEU A 406 11.78 -14.72 -2.96
N ARG A 407 12.74 -14.31 -3.80
CA ARG A 407 14.17 -14.45 -3.49
C ARG A 407 14.54 -13.69 -2.22
N PHE A 408 14.08 -12.44 -2.09
CA PHE A 408 14.41 -11.60 -0.94
C PHE A 408 13.86 -12.21 0.35
N ASP A 409 12.63 -12.73 0.33
CA ASP A 409 12.03 -13.36 1.50
C ASP A 409 12.70 -14.70 1.87
N ILE A 410 13.14 -15.49 0.88
CA ILE A 410 13.96 -16.70 1.12
C ILE A 410 15.29 -16.35 1.78
N LEU A 411 16.02 -15.34 1.25
CA LEU A 411 17.30 -14.91 1.82
C LEU A 411 17.15 -14.35 3.23
N ARG A 412 16.07 -13.60 3.48
CA ARG A 412 15.77 -12.99 4.79
C ARG A 412 15.33 -14.00 5.84
N SER A 413 14.58 -15.03 5.44
CA SER A 413 14.07 -16.06 6.35
C SER A 413 15.13 -17.07 6.79
N GLY A 414 16.30 -17.08 6.15
CA GLY A 414 17.36 -18.06 6.43
C GLY A 414 17.03 -19.48 5.94
N ASP A 415 16.05 -19.60 5.04
CA ASP A 415 15.63 -20.89 4.48
C ASP A 415 16.75 -21.53 3.64
N THR A 416 17.03 -22.81 3.86
CA THR A 416 18.07 -23.58 3.15
C THR A 416 17.55 -24.14 1.82
N ILE A 417 17.04 -23.28 0.93
CA ILE A 417 16.76 -23.67 -0.45
C ILE A 417 18.10 -23.63 -1.21
N PRO A 418 18.57 -24.74 -1.80
CA PRO A 418 19.84 -24.74 -2.52
C PRO A 418 19.85 -23.66 -3.60
N ASP A 419 20.89 -22.81 -3.59
CA ASP A 419 21.03 -21.71 -4.56
C ASP A 419 20.91 -22.19 -6.00
N SER A 420 21.39 -23.40 -6.31
CA SER A 420 21.24 -24.00 -7.64
C SER A 420 19.79 -24.23 -8.04
N LYS A 421 18.92 -24.65 -7.11
CA LYS A 421 17.48 -24.88 -7.34
C LYS A 421 16.74 -23.56 -7.49
N LEU A 422 17.04 -22.58 -6.63
CA LEU A 422 16.44 -21.25 -6.68
C LEU A 422 16.86 -20.50 -7.95
N ASN A 423 18.15 -20.51 -8.28
CA ASN A 423 18.70 -19.83 -9.45
C ASN A 423 18.22 -20.48 -10.74
N SER A 424 18.27 -21.80 -10.88
CA SER A 424 17.74 -22.48 -12.07
C SER A 424 16.25 -22.16 -12.29
N PHE A 425 15.46 -22.18 -11.22
CA PHE A 425 14.04 -21.87 -11.26
C PHE A 425 13.75 -20.43 -11.67
N MET A 426 14.41 -19.46 -11.03
CA MET A 426 14.22 -18.04 -11.32
C MET A 426 14.73 -17.65 -12.71
N TRP A 427 15.91 -18.15 -13.09
CA TRP A 427 16.52 -17.78 -14.35
C TRP A 427 15.80 -18.36 -15.55
N GLN A 428 15.26 -19.57 -15.42
CA GLN A 428 14.43 -20.16 -16.46
C GLN A 428 13.10 -19.40 -16.60
N GLY A 429 12.45 -19.04 -15.49
CA GLY A 429 11.21 -18.25 -15.52
C GLY A 429 11.41 -16.87 -16.13
N ILE A 430 12.50 -16.18 -15.77
CA ILE A 430 12.85 -14.89 -16.37
C ILE A 430 13.06 -15.06 -17.87
N ALA A 431 13.94 -15.97 -18.31
CA ALA A 431 14.25 -16.19 -19.73
C ALA A 431 12.99 -16.51 -20.57
N GLU A 432 12.11 -17.38 -20.08
CA GLU A 432 10.85 -17.73 -20.75
C GLU A 432 9.86 -16.57 -20.79
N GLY A 433 9.78 -15.76 -19.73
CA GLY A 433 8.98 -14.54 -19.71
C GLY A 433 9.44 -13.52 -20.75
N ILE A 434 10.75 -13.44 -21.01
CA ILE A 434 11.28 -12.58 -22.09
C ILE A 434 10.87 -13.11 -23.47
N GLU A 435 11.06 -14.41 -23.70
CA GLU A 435 10.73 -15.07 -24.98
C GLU A 435 9.24 -14.98 -25.32
N LYS A 436 8.37 -14.99 -24.32
CA LYS A 436 6.91 -14.85 -24.47
C LYS A 436 6.43 -13.40 -24.58
N GLY A 437 7.35 -12.42 -24.58
CA GLY A 437 7.01 -11.02 -24.79
C GLY A 437 6.50 -10.27 -23.55
N HIS A 438 6.54 -10.86 -22.36
CA HIS A 438 6.16 -10.19 -21.10
C HIS A 438 7.23 -9.20 -20.57
N PHE A 439 8.17 -8.83 -21.44
CA PHE A 439 9.41 -8.14 -21.10
C PHE A 439 9.25 -6.65 -20.85
N ASP A 440 8.21 -6.03 -21.43
CA ASP A 440 7.94 -4.60 -21.29
C ASP A 440 7.53 -4.25 -19.84
N ASN A 441 6.84 -5.16 -19.15
CA ASN A 441 6.52 -5.03 -17.72
C ASN A 441 7.76 -5.13 -16.82
N LEU A 442 8.79 -5.84 -17.30
CA LEU A 442 10.02 -6.09 -16.56
C LEU A 442 10.91 -4.85 -16.55
N LEU A 443 11.01 -4.11 -17.67
CA LEU A 443 12.01 -3.04 -17.86
C LEU A 443 11.51 -1.61 -17.64
N ASN A 444 10.22 -1.42 -17.30
CA ASN A 444 9.71 -0.11 -16.87
C ASN A 444 10.21 0.35 -15.48
N ASN A 445 11.04 -0.46 -14.80
CA ASN A 445 11.60 -0.16 -13.50
C ASN A 445 13.15 -0.12 -13.56
N VAL A 446 13.80 0.97 -13.14
CA VAL A 446 15.27 1.12 -13.25
C VAL A 446 16.03 0.01 -12.50
N TYR A 447 15.46 -0.52 -11.42
CA TYR A 447 16.06 -1.59 -10.61
C TYR A 447 16.04 -2.96 -11.31
N SER A 448 15.21 -3.18 -12.33
CA SER A 448 15.17 -4.45 -13.05
C SER A 448 16.30 -4.61 -14.06
N PHE A 449 16.87 -3.51 -14.56
CA PHE A 449 18.04 -3.55 -15.44
C PHE A 449 19.27 -4.05 -14.71
N GLU A 450 19.63 -3.42 -13.59
CA GLU A 450 20.75 -3.86 -12.74
C GLU A 450 20.59 -5.32 -12.31
N TYR A 451 19.34 -5.74 -12.05
CA TYR A 451 19.03 -7.12 -11.72
C TYR A 451 19.25 -8.08 -12.89
N VAL A 452 18.72 -7.80 -14.09
CA VAL A 452 18.96 -8.62 -15.29
C VAL A 452 20.47 -8.73 -15.58
N PHE A 453 21.25 -7.69 -15.28
CA PHE A 453 22.72 -7.76 -15.39
C PHE A 453 23.35 -8.63 -14.33
N HIS A 454 23.02 -8.42 -13.05
CA HIS A 454 23.48 -9.29 -11.98
C HIS A 454 23.11 -10.76 -12.25
N SER A 455 21.96 -10.99 -12.87
CA SER A 455 21.47 -12.31 -13.31
C SER A 455 22.36 -12.93 -14.39
N ILE A 456 22.72 -12.16 -15.41
CA ILE A 456 23.61 -12.59 -16.50
C ILE A 456 25.04 -12.83 -15.98
N GLU A 457 25.47 -12.05 -14.99
CA GLU A 457 26.79 -12.16 -14.35
C GLU A 457 26.89 -13.40 -13.45
N THR A 458 25.82 -13.71 -12.71
CA THR A 458 25.79 -14.80 -11.73
C THR A 458 25.24 -16.11 -12.27
N ALA A 459 24.67 -16.13 -13.49
CA ALA A 459 24.25 -17.35 -14.15
C ALA A 459 25.44 -18.27 -14.45
N SER A 460 25.56 -19.35 -13.68
CA SER A 460 26.56 -20.41 -13.88
C SER A 460 26.27 -21.27 -15.11
N ASP A 461 25.03 -21.28 -15.60
CA ASP A 461 24.59 -21.99 -16.79
C ASP A 461 24.77 -21.12 -18.06
N GLY A 462 25.67 -21.54 -18.94
CA GLY A 462 25.96 -20.84 -20.20
C GLY A 462 24.77 -20.76 -21.16
N GLY A 463 23.83 -21.71 -21.12
CA GLY A 463 22.60 -21.70 -21.90
C GLY A 463 21.62 -20.63 -21.43
N ILE A 464 21.44 -20.51 -20.11
CA ILE A 464 20.63 -19.45 -19.49
C ILE A 464 21.20 -18.08 -19.81
N LYS A 465 22.53 -17.92 -19.66
CA LYS A 465 23.22 -16.67 -19.99
C LYS A 465 23.00 -16.26 -21.45
N LYS A 466 23.10 -17.21 -22.38
CA LYS A 466 22.85 -16.98 -23.81
C LYS A 466 21.40 -16.57 -24.09
N ARG A 467 20.41 -17.18 -23.42
CA ARG A 467 18.99 -16.83 -23.56
C ARG A 467 18.69 -15.43 -23.04
N LEU A 468 19.17 -15.07 -21.85
CA LEU A 468 19.01 -13.72 -21.27
C LEU A 468 19.63 -12.63 -22.15
N LEU A 469 20.78 -12.90 -22.77
CA LEU A 469 21.42 -11.99 -23.71
C LEU A 469 20.64 -11.83 -25.02
N ALA A 470 20.12 -12.93 -25.60
CA ALA A 470 19.30 -12.87 -26.81
C ALA A 470 18.00 -12.07 -26.58
N ALA A 471 17.40 -12.29 -25.41
CA ALA A 471 16.23 -11.59 -24.90
C ALA A 471 16.43 -10.06 -24.78
N LEU A 472 17.51 -9.62 -24.13
CA LEU A 472 17.87 -8.20 -24.05
C LEU A 472 18.03 -7.57 -25.44
N ASN A 473 18.63 -8.31 -26.38
CA ASN A 473 18.83 -7.83 -27.75
C ASN A 473 17.50 -7.66 -28.50
N GLN A 474 16.55 -8.58 -28.34
CA GLN A 474 15.21 -8.46 -28.94
C GLN A 474 14.41 -7.28 -28.37
N TYR A 475 14.59 -6.94 -27.10
CA TYR A 475 13.97 -5.76 -26.52
C TYR A 475 14.57 -4.46 -27.04
N ALA A 476 15.90 -4.40 -27.11
CA ALA A 476 16.61 -3.27 -27.70
C ALA A 476 16.11 -2.97 -29.12
N LEU A 477 15.87 -4.02 -29.92
CA LEU A 477 15.22 -3.96 -31.24
C LEU A 477 13.80 -3.38 -31.18
N ARG A 478 12.95 -3.87 -30.26
CA ARG A 478 11.56 -3.39 -30.10
C ARG A 478 11.48 -1.93 -29.67
N VAL A 479 12.31 -1.49 -28.72
CA VAL A 479 12.38 -0.09 -28.28
C VAL A 479 12.83 0.82 -29.43
N LYS A 480 13.81 0.38 -30.25
CA LYS A 480 14.24 1.10 -31.48
C LYS A 480 13.07 1.30 -32.44
N GLN A 481 12.25 0.27 -32.62
CA GLN A 481 11.09 0.31 -33.53
C GLN A 481 9.94 1.17 -32.98
N ALA A 482 9.66 1.09 -31.69
CA ALA A 482 8.52 1.76 -31.06
C ALA A 482 8.75 3.27 -30.82
N ASN A 483 9.98 3.69 -30.51
CA ASN A 483 10.27 5.10 -30.25
C ASN A 483 11.71 5.46 -30.67
N PRO A 484 11.95 5.77 -31.96
CA PRO A 484 13.28 6.02 -32.51
C PRO A 484 14.06 7.15 -31.81
N GLN A 485 13.37 8.05 -31.11
CA GLN A 485 13.96 9.26 -30.51
C GLN A 485 14.24 9.13 -29.00
N MET A 486 13.68 8.15 -28.29
CA MET A 486 13.98 7.90 -26.86
C MET A 486 15.25 7.05 -26.61
N VAL A 487 15.92 6.61 -27.67
CA VAL A 487 16.98 5.60 -27.63
C VAL A 487 18.37 6.04 -27.14
N PRO A 488 18.80 7.32 -27.05
CA PRO A 488 20.23 7.57 -26.77
C PRO A 488 20.67 7.30 -25.31
N LYS A 489 20.12 7.98 -24.30
CA LYS A 489 20.81 8.03 -22.98
C LYS A 489 20.79 6.74 -22.16
N LYS A 490 19.66 6.03 -22.08
CA LYS A 490 19.56 4.79 -21.28
C LYS A 490 20.27 3.61 -21.95
N ILE A 491 20.25 3.54 -23.28
CA ILE A 491 20.88 2.47 -24.04
C ILE A 491 22.38 2.74 -24.27
N GLU A 492 22.82 3.99 -24.38
CA GLU A 492 24.26 4.32 -24.35
C GLU A 492 24.88 4.00 -22.99
N SER A 493 24.16 4.26 -21.90
CA SER A 493 24.58 3.84 -20.56
C SER A 493 24.66 2.29 -20.48
N LEU A 494 23.68 1.58 -21.05
CA LEU A 494 23.67 0.12 -21.18
C LEU A 494 24.88 -0.42 -21.96
N LEU A 495 25.16 0.16 -23.13
CA LEU A 495 26.25 -0.24 -24.02
C LEU A 495 27.62 0.10 -23.42
N SER A 496 27.75 1.25 -22.76
CA SER A 496 28.97 1.66 -22.06
C SER A 496 29.28 0.70 -20.91
N MET A 497 28.27 0.37 -20.10
CA MET A 497 28.38 -0.55 -18.98
C MET A 497 28.72 -1.98 -19.44
N LEU A 498 28.08 -2.50 -20.49
CA LEU A 498 28.42 -3.79 -21.11
C LEU A 498 29.87 -3.87 -21.58
N ASN A 499 30.39 -2.79 -22.18
CA ASN A 499 31.78 -2.71 -22.62
C ASN A 499 32.75 -2.66 -21.44
N SER A 500 32.42 -1.91 -20.38
CA SER A 500 33.26 -1.81 -19.17
C SER A 500 33.44 -3.15 -18.45
N LYS A 501 32.48 -4.07 -18.59
CA LYS A 501 32.51 -5.41 -18.00
C LYS A 501 33.03 -6.52 -18.94
N GLY A 502 33.57 -6.16 -20.10
CA GLY A 502 34.17 -7.11 -21.05
C GLY A 502 33.18 -7.99 -21.81
N ILE A 503 31.89 -7.66 -21.81
CA ILE A 503 30.83 -8.42 -22.50
C ILE A 503 30.74 -7.94 -23.97
N SER A 504 31.85 -8.12 -24.69
CA SER A 504 32.09 -7.49 -26.01
C SER A 504 31.17 -8.00 -27.13
N GLY A 505 30.82 -9.30 -27.11
CA GLY A 505 29.94 -9.90 -28.13
C GLY A 505 28.51 -9.34 -28.12
N SER A 506 27.97 -9.06 -26.93
CA SER A 506 26.62 -8.51 -26.77
C SER A 506 26.59 -7.01 -27.01
N ALA A 507 27.64 -6.28 -26.60
CA ALA A 507 27.79 -4.86 -26.94
C ALA A 507 27.91 -4.63 -28.45
N MET A 508 28.61 -5.52 -29.17
CA MET A 508 28.68 -5.49 -30.64
C MET A 508 27.34 -5.83 -31.30
N ALA A 509 26.65 -6.87 -30.84
CA ALA A 509 25.33 -7.23 -31.36
C ALA A 509 24.31 -6.09 -31.18
N CYS A 510 24.27 -5.47 -29.99
CA CYS A 510 23.42 -4.31 -29.77
C CYS A 510 23.86 -3.12 -30.62
N ARG A 511 25.15 -2.79 -30.75
CA ARG A 511 25.61 -1.71 -31.65
C ARG A 511 25.19 -1.92 -33.11
N SER A 512 25.25 -3.16 -33.61
CA SER A 512 24.86 -3.50 -34.99
C SER A 512 23.36 -3.33 -35.26
N VAL A 513 22.54 -3.42 -34.21
CA VAL A 513 21.11 -3.15 -34.26
C VAL A 513 20.82 -1.64 -34.34
N PHE A 514 21.72 -0.79 -33.83
CA PHE A 514 21.48 0.65 -33.66
C PHE A 514 22.12 1.54 -34.74
N HIS A 515 23.27 1.16 -35.31
CA HIS A 515 23.67 1.63 -36.64
C HIS A 515 22.69 1.17 -37.72
#